data_AF-A0A957V390-F1
#
_entry.id   AF-A0A957V390-F1
#
_cell.length_a   1.000
_cell.length_b   1.000
_cell.length_c   1.000
_cell.angle_alpha   90.00
_cell.angle_beta   90.00
_cell.angle_gamma   90.00
#
_symmetry.space_group_name_H-M   'P 1'
#
loop_
_entity.id
_entity.type
_entity.pdbx_description
1 polymer ?
#
loop_
_entity_poly.entity_id
_entity_poly.type
_entity_poly.pdbx_seq_one_letter_code
_entity_poly.pdbx_strand_id
1 'polypeptide(L)'
;LLERFVRDVPSAQHRQALELCAIAHTTTEAMLATLFDAATAYTLFAWLRSLSFMEHGPYGIFPHDLVRDVLEADLHWRNPGAYAELQQAALVYLRRAARAAGGTEVQRLRMDTIYVNRRAPGMRDFFVWDAADTVYAEPAAPEDFPAIIDMVRRHEGAASAAIARHWLDRQPDRWLVYRTTGGELYGCMAQLALERATAEDAAVDPATAAALAHVDANRPIRPGEAISHMRYWMARDTYQAITVAVNVTASNCVIHWTSTPRLVWSFVTMANPELMAPHFESIHFHRTPAADFTVGERPYGVFCHNWALMPLTAWQIDTRHADAGLPPGLDAVQPAVVLTESDFTAAVRLALRDFTRPDLLADNPLLATPLATDGTVPSLQEVLRDAVAALNQNPKDARLYRALWHTYIEPE
;
A
#
# COMPACT_ATOMS: atom_id res chain seq x y z
N LEU A 1 1.81 23.44 -26.44
CA LEU A 1 1.23 22.09 -26.63
C LEU A 1 0.01 21.91 -25.73
N LEU A 2 0.15 22.14 -24.41
CA LEU A 2 -0.94 22.14 -23.42
C LEU A 2 -2.16 22.99 -23.84
N GLU A 3 -1.95 24.21 -24.33
CA GLU A 3 -3.03 25.07 -24.83
C GLU A 3 -3.85 24.42 -25.96
N ARG A 4 -3.29 23.50 -26.76
CA ARG A 4 -4.05 22.79 -27.80
C ARG A 4 -4.88 21.63 -27.22
N PHE A 5 -4.45 21.01 -26.12
CA PHE A 5 -5.20 19.94 -25.46
C PHE A 5 -6.32 20.46 -24.55
N VAL A 6 -6.10 21.63 -23.96
CA VAL A 6 -6.97 22.19 -22.91
C VAL A 6 -7.99 23.19 -23.47
N ARG A 7 -7.76 23.76 -24.66
CA ARG A 7 -8.63 24.79 -25.28
C ARG A 7 -10.02 24.29 -25.65
N ASP A 8 -10.18 22.98 -25.93
CA ASP A 8 -11.45 22.37 -26.34
C ASP A 8 -12.12 21.59 -25.20
N VAL A 9 -11.70 21.80 -23.94
CA VAL A 9 -12.30 21.14 -22.78
C VAL A 9 -13.66 21.80 -22.45
N PRO A 10 -14.79 21.08 -22.56
CA PRO A 10 -16.12 21.73 -22.58
C PRO A 10 -16.56 22.40 -21.27
N SER A 11 -16.09 21.91 -20.12
CA SER A 11 -16.47 22.46 -18.81
C SER A 11 -15.42 22.17 -17.73
N ALA A 12 -15.60 22.75 -16.53
CA ALA A 12 -14.76 22.45 -15.37
C ALA A 12 -14.78 20.95 -14.99
N GLN A 13 -15.93 20.28 -15.10
CA GLN A 13 -16.05 18.84 -14.83
C GLN A 13 -15.27 18.00 -15.84
N HIS A 14 -15.29 18.37 -17.13
CA HIS A 14 -14.48 17.72 -18.17
C HIS A 14 -12.98 17.89 -17.91
N ARG A 15 -12.57 19.09 -17.47
CA ARG A 15 -11.18 19.35 -17.07
C ARG A 15 -10.77 18.47 -15.91
N GLN A 16 -11.58 18.44 -14.86
CA GLN A 16 -11.29 17.65 -13.66
C GLN A 16 -11.24 16.14 -13.95
N ALA A 17 -12.11 15.63 -14.82
CA ALA A 17 -12.06 14.24 -15.28
C ALA A 17 -10.79 13.92 -16.07
N LEU A 18 -10.37 14.82 -16.97
CA LEU A 18 -9.13 14.68 -17.73
C LEU A 18 -7.88 14.76 -16.83
N GLU A 19 -7.89 15.67 -15.87
CA GLU A 19 -6.85 15.85 -14.85
C GLU A 19 -6.73 14.60 -13.95
N LEU A 20 -7.85 14.03 -13.48
CA LEU A 20 -7.84 12.73 -12.76
C LEU A 20 -7.24 11.63 -13.62
N CYS A 21 -7.57 11.60 -14.91
CA CYS A 21 -7.08 10.61 -15.86
C CYS A 21 -5.57 10.71 -16.12
N ALA A 22 -4.99 11.91 -15.99
CA ALA A 22 -3.55 12.11 -16.03
C ALA A 22 -2.84 11.60 -14.76
N ILE A 23 -3.51 11.64 -13.60
CA ILE A 23 -2.97 11.17 -12.32
C ILE A 23 -3.07 9.64 -12.18
N ALA A 24 -4.22 9.06 -12.51
CA ALA A 24 -4.49 7.63 -12.36
C ALA A 24 -3.81 6.78 -13.43
N HIS A 25 -3.28 5.60 -13.09
CA HIS A 25 -2.67 4.69 -14.07
C HIS A 25 -3.64 4.33 -15.19
N THR A 26 -4.85 3.90 -14.82
CA THR A 26 -6.00 3.73 -15.71
C THR A 26 -7.23 4.34 -15.06
N THR A 27 -8.18 4.80 -15.86
CA THR A 27 -9.43 5.41 -15.39
C THR A 27 -10.63 4.61 -15.85
N THR A 28 -11.56 4.38 -14.95
CA THR A 28 -12.84 3.72 -15.21
C THR A 28 -14.00 4.69 -14.92
N GLU A 29 -15.18 4.40 -15.46
CA GLU A 29 -16.40 5.12 -15.09
C GLU A 29 -16.66 5.09 -13.58
N ALA A 30 -16.40 3.95 -12.93
CA ALA A 30 -16.56 3.78 -11.50
C ALA A 30 -15.58 4.65 -10.68
N MET A 31 -14.38 4.92 -11.21
CA MET A 31 -13.45 5.86 -10.57
C MET A 31 -13.95 7.30 -10.70
N LEU A 32 -14.49 7.69 -11.85
CA LEU A 32 -15.08 9.04 -12.00
C LEU A 32 -16.29 9.25 -11.10
N ALA A 33 -17.05 8.19 -10.82
CA ALA A 33 -18.19 8.21 -9.91
C ALA A 33 -17.81 8.45 -8.44
N THR A 34 -16.51 8.53 -8.08
CA THR A 34 -16.09 9.00 -6.75
C THR A 34 -16.04 10.52 -6.63
N LEU A 35 -15.99 11.23 -7.76
CA LEU A 35 -15.96 12.69 -7.84
C LEU A 35 -17.29 13.28 -8.32
N PHE A 36 -18.04 12.53 -9.12
CA PHE A 36 -19.26 12.98 -9.77
C PHE A 36 -20.42 12.02 -9.51
N ASP A 37 -21.67 12.48 -9.67
CA ASP A 37 -22.81 11.57 -9.73
C ASP A 37 -22.71 10.61 -10.92
N ALA A 38 -23.43 9.48 -10.85
CA ALA A 38 -23.31 8.41 -11.84
C ALA A 38 -23.62 8.84 -13.29
N ALA A 39 -24.60 9.74 -13.47
CA ALA A 39 -24.98 10.21 -14.82
C ALA A 39 -23.91 11.13 -15.41
N THR A 40 -23.34 12.00 -14.58
CA THR A 40 -22.21 12.84 -14.95
C THR A 40 -20.97 12.00 -15.24
N ALA A 41 -20.64 11.02 -14.39
CA ALA A 41 -19.50 10.12 -14.58
C ALA A 41 -19.58 9.35 -15.91
N TYR A 42 -20.76 8.80 -16.25
CA TYR A 42 -21.01 8.16 -17.54
C TYR A 42 -20.72 9.09 -18.73
N THR A 43 -21.26 10.31 -18.68
CA THR A 43 -21.10 11.30 -19.75
C THR A 43 -19.64 11.72 -19.92
N LEU A 44 -18.94 11.96 -18.81
CA LEU A 44 -17.52 12.31 -18.80
C LEU A 44 -16.64 11.17 -19.29
N PHE A 45 -16.94 9.93 -18.91
CA PHE A 45 -16.22 8.75 -19.39
C PHE A 45 -16.38 8.58 -20.90
N ALA A 46 -17.60 8.72 -21.42
CA ALA A 46 -17.87 8.67 -22.86
C ALA A 46 -17.13 9.78 -23.62
N TRP A 47 -17.08 11.00 -23.07
CA TRP A 47 -16.30 12.09 -23.64
C TRP A 47 -14.79 11.79 -23.64
N LEU A 48 -14.22 11.37 -22.51
CA LEU A 48 -12.80 11.00 -22.43
C LEU A 48 -12.45 9.96 -23.50
N ARG A 49 -13.25 8.91 -23.64
CA ARG A 49 -13.09 7.88 -24.68
C ARG A 49 -13.10 8.40 -26.12
N SER A 50 -13.70 9.56 -26.37
CA SER A 50 -13.75 10.17 -27.71
C SER A 50 -12.52 11.01 -28.06
N LEU A 51 -11.66 11.31 -27.08
CA LEU A 51 -10.47 12.14 -27.28
C LEU A 51 -9.40 11.37 -28.07
N SER A 52 -8.85 12.02 -29.10
CA SER A 52 -7.87 11.40 -30.02
C SER A 52 -6.54 10.95 -29.40
N PHE A 53 -6.24 11.41 -28.19
CA PHE A 53 -5.01 11.08 -27.45
C PHE A 53 -5.24 10.10 -26.30
N MET A 54 -6.43 9.49 -26.23
CA MET A 54 -6.77 8.49 -25.24
C MET A 54 -6.57 7.09 -25.79
N GLU A 55 -5.99 6.23 -24.96
CA GLU A 55 -5.76 4.83 -25.23
C GLU A 55 -6.71 3.95 -24.40
N HIS A 56 -6.93 2.73 -24.90
CA HIS A 56 -7.83 1.76 -24.29
C HIS A 56 -7.05 0.53 -23.87
N GLY A 57 -7.00 0.28 -22.56
CA GLY A 57 -6.46 -0.94 -21.98
C GLY A 57 -7.56 -1.88 -21.48
N PRO A 58 -7.19 -3.11 -21.08
CA PRO A 58 -8.13 -4.07 -20.50
C PRO A 58 -8.76 -3.61 -19.18
N TYR A 59 -8.16 -2.63 -18.49
CA TYR A 59 -8.57 -2.17 -17.17
C TYR A 59 -9.16 -0.75 -17.14
N GLY A 60 -9.18 -0.05 -18.27
CA GLY A 60 -9.70 1.31 -18.34
C GLY A 60 -9.09 2.10 -19.51
N ILE A 61 -9.28 3.41 -19.44
CA ILE A 61 -8.70 4.36 -20.40
C ILE A 61 -7.62 5.20 -19.75
N PHE A 62 -6.70 5.70 -20.56
CA PHE A 62 -5.65 6.58 -20.11
C PHE A 62 -5.13 7.48 -21.25
N PRO A 63 -4.57 8.66 -20.95
CA PRO A 63 -3.94 9.49 -21.99
C PRO A 63 -2.61 8.87 -22.42
N HIS A 64 -2.24 9.08 -23.68
CA HIS A 64 -0.88 8.80 -24.15
C HIS A 64 0.16 9.49 -23.24
N ASP A 65 1.29 8.83 -22.96
CA ASP A 65 2.24 9.22 -21.90
C ASP A 65 2.70 10.68 -21.95
N LEU A 66 3.09 11.18 -23.13
CA LEU A 66 3.47 12.59 -23.28
C LEU A 66 2.34 13.57 -22.92
N VAL A 67 1.08 13.23 -23.22
CA VAL A 67 -0.08 14.06 -22.89
C VAL A 67 -0.34 14.01 -21.39
N ARG A 68 -0.27 12.82 -20.81
CA ARG A 68 -0.38 12.58 -19.37
C ARG A 68 0.64 13.40 -18.60
N ASP A 69 1.92 13.32 -18.97
CA ASP A 69 3.02 14.05 -18.31
C ASP A 69 2.81 15.56 -18.34
N VAL A 70 2.36 16.09 -19.49
CA VAL A 70 2.12 17.52 -19.68
C VAL A 70 0.91 18.00 -18.88
N LEU A 71 -0.19 17.24 -18.87
CA LEU A 71 -1.40 17.56 -18.10
C LEU A 71 -1.14 17.54 -16.60
N GLU A 72 -0.45 16.50 -16.12
CA GLU A 72 -0.13 16.34 -14.71
C GLU A 72 0.86 17.41 -14.24
N ALA A 73 1.91 17.69 -15.01
CA ALA A 73 2.87 18.73 -14.68
C ALA A 73 2.23 20.14 -14.64
N ASP A 74 1.32 20.44 -15.58
CA ASP A 74 0.54 21.69 -15.54
C ASP A 74 -0.30 21.78 -14.27
N LEU A 75 -1.10 20.75 -13.96
CA LEU A 75 -1.96 20.76 -12.78
C LEU A 75 -1.14 20.91 -11.50
N HIS A 76 -0.08 20.13 -11.35
CA HIS A 76 0.79 20.18 -10.18
C HIS A 76 1.42 21.56 -10.00
N TRP A 77 1.83 22.24 -11.07
CA TRP A 77 2.39 23.59 -10.99
C TRP A 77 1.31 24.66 -10.76
N ARG A 78 0.18 24.57 -11.47
CA ARG A 78 -0.87 25.59 -11.51
C ARG A 78 -1.77 25.56 -10.27
N ASN A 79 -2.06 24.37 -9.75
CA ASN A 79 -2.92 24.17 -8.58
C ASN A 79 -2.55 22.89 -7.80
N PRO A 80 -1.50 22.94 -6.95
CA PRO A 80 -1.09 21.81 -6.12
C PRO A 80 -2.21 21.26 -5.20
N GLY A 81 -3.11 22.12 -4.73
CA GLY A 81 -4.24 21.70 -3.89
C GLY A 81 -5.23 20.81 -4.66
N ALA A 82 -5.62 21.22 -5.86
CA ALA A 82 -6.49 20.39 -6.71
C ALA A 82 -5.81 19.08 -7.16
N TYR A 83 -4.48 19.10 -7.38
CA TYR A 83 -3.72 17.87 -7.61
C TYR A 83 -3.87 16.91 -6.42
N ALA A 84 -3.65 17.39 -5.19
CA ALA A 84 -3.75 16.57 -3.99
C ALA A 84 -5.16 15.99 -3.78
N GLU A 85 -6.21 16.80 -4.02
CA GLU A 85 -7.61 16.35 -3.93
C GLU A 85 -7.92 15.21 -4.93
N LEU A 86 -7.51 15.37 -6.19
CA LEU A 86 -7.71 14.36 -7.24
C LEU A 86 -6.88 13.10 -6.99
N GLN A 87 -5.64 13.26 -6.56
CA GLN A 87 -4.78 12.16 -6.16
C GLN A 87 -5.41 11.38 -5.01
N GLN A 88 -5.91 12.07 -3.98
CA GLN A 88 -6.61 11.44 -2.86
C GLN A 88 -7.84 10.67 -3.33
N ALA A 89 -8.67 11.24 -4.20
CA ALA A 89 -9.86 10.57 -4.73
C ALA A 89 -9.50 9.28 -5.48
N ALA A 90 -8.45 9.32 -6.31
CA ALA A 90 -7.93 8.13 -7.00
C ALA A 90 -7.46 7.05 -6.00
N LEU A 91 -6.67 7.45 -4.99
CA LEU A 91 -6.17 6.51 -3.97
C LEU A 91 -7.29 5.91 -3.13
N VAL A 92 -8.32 6.68 -2.76
CA VAL A 92 -9.49 6.17 -2.02
C VAL A 92 -10.21 5.11 -2.85
N TYR A 93 -10.48 5.39 -4.12
CA TYR A 93 -11.09 4.44 -5.03
C TYR A 93 -10.27 3.13 -5.13
N LEU A 94 -8.97 3.25 -5.42
CA LEU A 94 -8.08 2.10 -5.61
C LEU A 94 -7.94 1.26 -4.35
N ARG A 95 -7.86 1.88 -3.17
CA ARG A 95 -7.80 1.17 -1.89
C ARG A 95 -9.09 0.42 -1.61
N ARG A 96 -10.26 1.03 -1.88
CA ARG A 96 -11.56 0.37 -1.73
C ARG A 96 -11.70 -0.80 -2.70
N ALA A 97 -11.34 -0.61 -3.97
CA ALA A 97 -11.36 -1.66 -4.97
C ALA A 97 -10.43 -2.83 -4.56
N ALA A 98 -9.22 -2.53 -4.08
CA ALA A 98 -8.26 -3.56 -3.68
C ALA A 98 -8.72 -4.38 -2.47
N ARG A 99 -9.53 -3.81 -1.57
CA ARG A 99 -10.13 -4.55 -0.44
C ARG A 99 -11.19 -5.56 -0.88
N ALA A 100 -11.88 -5.29 -2.00
CA ALA A 100 -12.91 -6.15 -2.55
C ALA A 100 -12.37 -7.16 -3.59
N ALA A 101 -11.17 -6.91 -4.12
CA ALA A 101 -10.53 -7.75 -5.13
C ALA A 101 -9.92 -9.03 -4.54
N GLY A 102 -9.69 -10.02 -5.41
CA GLY A 102 -8.97 -11.24 -5.09
C GLY A 102 -7.92 -11.58 -6.15
N GLY A 103 -6.99 -12.48 -5.82
CA GLY A 103 -5.98 -12.98 -6.77
C GLY A 103 -5.06 -11.89 -7.34
N THR A 104 -4.76 -11.98 -8.63
CA THR A 104 -3.86 -11.05 -9.34
C THR A 104 -4.44 -9.63 -9.47
N GLU A 105 -5.76 -9.46 -9.35
CA GLU A 105 -6.38 -8.13 -9.40
C GLU A 105 -5.96 -7.23 -8.24
N VAL A 106 -5.78 -7.80 -7.03
CA VAL A 106 -5.27 -7.05 -5.87
C VAL A 106 -3.87 -6.49 -6.16
N GLN A 107 -3.01 -7.27 -6.80
CA GLN A 107 -1.65 -6.84 -7.16
C GLN A 107 -1.67 -5.70 -8.17
N ARG A 108 -2.50 -5.81 -9.21
CA ARG A 108 -2.71 -4.75 -10.20
C ARG A 108 -3.19 -3.46 -9.54
N LEU A 109 -4.23 -3.51 -8.71
CA LEU A 109 -4.77 -2.33 -8.00
C LEU A 109 -3.76 -1.70 -7.03
N ARG A 110 -2.88 -2.52 -6.45
CA ARG A 110 -1.77 -2.06 -5.60
C ARG A 110 -0.70 -1.37 -6.43
N MET A 111 -0.40 -1.89 -7.60
CA MET A 111 0.49 -1.24 -8.57
C MET A 111 -0.09 0.11 -9.04
N ASP A 112 -1.39 0.18 -9.33
CA ASP A 112 -2.07 1.45 -9.65
C ASP A 112 -1.97 2.45 -8.49
N THR A 113 -2.05 1.97 -7.25
CA THR A 113 -1.88 2.82 -6.05
C THR A 113 -0.46 3.39 -5.98
N ILE A 114 0.55 2.57 -6.29
CA ILE A 114 1.95 2.99 -6.35
C ILE A 114 2.15 3.99 -7.51
N TYR A 115 1.55 3.75 -8.68
CA TYR A 115 1.62 4.63 -9.85
C TYR A 115 1.05 6.03 -9.57
N VAL A 116 -0.05 6.13 -8.83
CA VAL A 116 -0.63 7.42 -8.45
C VAL A 116 0.33 8.25 -7.60
N ASN A 117 1.29 7.62 -6.91
CA ASN A 117 2.34 8.28 -6.14
C ASN A 117 3.69 8.34 -6.90
N ARG A 118 3.72 8.14 -8.23
CA ARG A 118 4.96 8.02 -9.02
C ARG A 118 5.85 9.28 -9.01
N ARG A 119 5.27 10.43 -8.66
CA ARG A 119 5.98 11.71 -8.57
C ARG A 119 6.68 11.89 -7.23
N ALA A 120 6.38 11.07 -6.23
CA ALA A 120 6.97 11.20 -4.91
C ALA A 120 8.50 11.07 -5.03
N PRO A 121 9.26 11.85 -4.25
CA PRO A 121 10.72 11.69 -4.20
C PRO A 121 11.07 10.21 -4.00
N GLY A 122 12.03 9.66 -4.75
CA GLY A 122 12.43 8.25 -4.62
C GLY A 122 11.50 7.20 -5.25
N MET A 123 10.45 7.59 -6.01
CA MET A 123 9.62 6.64 -6.78
C MET A 123 9.99 6.58 -8.26
N ARG A 124 10.17 7.75 -8.90
CA ARG A 124 10.36 7.85 -10.36
C ARG A 124 11.48 6.98 -10.91
N ASP A 125 12.63 6.96 -10.23
CA ASP A 125 13.86 6.31 -10.74
C ASP A 125 13.94 4.81 -10.39
N PHE A 126 13.00 4.29 -9.60
CA PHE A 126 13.08 2.94 -9.01
C PHE A 126 11.98 1.99 -9.50
N PHE A 127 11.05 2.46 -10.34
CA PHE A 127 9.93 1.67 -10.85
C PHE A 127 9.88 1.71 -12.38
N VAL A 128 9.40 0.61 -12.97
CA VAL A 128 9.27 0.45 -14.43
C VAL A 128 7.80 0.54 -14.81
N TRP A 129 7.34 1.71 -15.25
CA TRP A 129 5.92 1.98 -15.46
C TRP A 129 5.35 1.34 -16.73
N ASP A 130 6.14 1.26 -17.81
CA ASP A 130 5.71 0.80 -19.13
C ASP A 130 5.45 -0.72 -19.23
N ALA A 131 5.75 -1.49 -18.17
CA ALA A 131 5.69 -2.95 -18.15
C ALA A 131 5.00 -3.54 -16.90
N ALA A 132 4.22 -2.73 -16.18
CA ALA A 132 3.64 -3.06 -14.88
C ALA A 132 2.76 -4.33 -14.87
N ASP A 133 2.15 -4.70 -16.01
CA ASP A 133 1.19 -5.83 -16.11
C ASP A 133 1.78 -7.10 -16.76
N THR A 134 3.10 -7.17 -16.94
CA THR A 134 3.75 -8.31 -17.63
C THR A 134 4.14 -9.46 -16.71
N VAL A 135 4.23 -9.20 -15.41
CA VAL A 135 4.65 -10.16 -14.38
C VAL A 135 3.73 -10.04 -13.17
N TYR A 136 3.35 -11.18 -12.58
CA TYR A 136 2.56 -11.25 -11.36
C TYR A 136 3.22 -12.18 -10.35
N ALA A 137 2.85 -12.07 -9.07
CA ALA A 137 3.29 -12.99 -8.03
C ALA A 137 2.18 -13.99 -7.65
N GLU A 138 2.57 -15.18 -7.24
CA GLU A 138 1.67 -16.16 -6.64
C GLU A 138 2.41 -16.96 -5.55
N PRO A 139 1.69 -17.62 -4.61
CA PRO A 139 2.31 -18.50 -3.64
C PRO A 139 3.19 -19.56 -4.33
N ALA A 140 4.41 -19.74 -3.83
CA ALA A 140 5.31 -20.76 -4.34
C ALA A 140 4.74 -22.16 -4.07
N ALA A 141 4.72 -23.01 -5.08
CA ALA A 141 4.37 -24.42 -4.90
C ALA A 141 5.64 -25.25 -4.63
N PRO A 142 5.53 -26.45 -4.02
CA PRO A 142 6.70 -27.31 -3.77
C PRO A 142 7.56 -27.59 -5.00
N GLU A 143 6.95 -27.62 -6.19
CA GLU A 143 7.62 -27.81 -7.48
C GLU A 143 8.55 -26.65 -7.83
N ASP A 144 8.31 -25.45 -7.30
CA ASP A 144 9.14 -24.26 -7.54
C ASP A 144 10.40 -24.24 -6.66
N PHE A 145 10.44 -25.00 -5.56
CA PHE A 145 11.48 -24.91 -4.54
C PHE A 145 12.89 -25.16 -5.08
N PRO A 146 13.14 -26.19 -5.94
CA PRO A 146 14.45 -26.39 -6.54
C PRO A 146 14.90 -25.17 -7.37
N ALA A 147 13.98 -24.57 -8.14
CA ALA A 147 14.29 -23.40 -8.95
C ALA A 147 14.59 -22.16 -8.10
N ILE A 148 13.86 -21.96 -7.01
CA ILE A 148 14.14 -20.89 -6.02
C ILE A 148 15.54 -21.06 -5.44
N ILE A 149 15.89 -22.26 -4.96
CA ILE A 149 17.20 -22.56 -4.38
C ILE A 149 18.32 -22.33 -5.40
N ASP A 150 18.10 -22.71 -6.66
CA ASP A 150 19.07 -22.50 -7.74
C ASP A 150 19.25 -21.03 -8.12
N MET A 151 18.16 -20.23 -8.10
CA MET A 151 18.23 -18.77 -8.28
C MET A 151 19.05 -18.12 -7.16
N VAL A 152 18.75 -18.45 -5.90
CA VAL A 152 19.52 -17.95 -4.74
C VAL A 152 20.98 -18.40 -4.83
N ARG A 153 21.25 -19.65 -5.22
CA ARG A 153 22.64 -20.13 -5.36
C ARG A 153 23.39 -19.38 -6.45
N ARG A 154 22.77 -19.16 -7.61
CA ARG A 154 23.36 -18.42 -8.74
C ARG A 154 23.72 -17.00 -8.32
N HIS A 155 22.79 -16.32 -7.66
CA HIS A 155 22.95 -14.90 -7.38
C HIS A 155 23.69 -14.60 -6.09
N GLU A 156 23.49 -15.38 -5.02
CA GLU A 156 24.00 -15.09 -3.67
C GLU A 156 24.99 -16.14 -3.14
N GLY A 157 25.10 -17.29 -3.81
CA GLY A 157 26.05 -18.36 -3.46
C GLY A 157 25.47 -19.49 -2.61
N ALA A 158 26.30 -20.50 -2.34
CA ALA A 158 25.87 -21.75 -1.72
C ALA A 158 25.38 -21.58 -0.27
N ALA A 159 25.97 -20.65 0.49
CA ALA A 159 25.56 -20.37 1.87
C ALA A 159 24.14 -19.80 1.94
N SER A 160 23.83 -18.76 1.16
CA SER A 160 22.46 -18.23 1.04
C SER A 160 21.48 -19.30 0.55
N ALA A 161 21.88 -20.15 -0.39
CA ALA A 161 21.01 -21.22 -0.89
C ALA A 161 20.67 -22.27 0.19
N ALA A 162 21.59 -22.55 1.12
CA ALA A 162 21.33 -23.42 2.26
C ALA A 162 20.33 -22.78 3.24
N ILE A 163 20.48 -21.48 3.52
CA ILE A 163 19.54 -20.71 4.35
C ILE A 163 18.16 -20.63 3.69
N ALA A 164 18.09 -20.40 2.39
CA ALA A 164 16.83 -20.40 1.64
C ALA A 164 16.12 -21.76 1.72
N ARG A 165 16.85 -22.87 1.59
CA ARG A 165 16.29 -24.22 1.79
C ARG A 165 15.72 -24.40 3.19
N HIS A 166 16.47 -24.00 4.22
CA HIS A 166 16.00 -24.02 5.61
C HIS A 166 14.66 -23.28 5.76
N TRP A 167 14.54 -22.08 5.19
CA TRP A 167 13.30 -21.31 5.25
C TRP A 167 12.16 -21.83 4.39
N LEU A 168 12.44 -22.48 3.26
CA LEU A 168 11.41 -23.17 2.48
C LEU A 168 10.81 -24.34 3.26
N ASP A 169 11.62 -25.06 4.04
CA ASP A 169 11.14 -26.16 4.90
C ASP A 169 10.35 -25.62 6.12
N ARG A 170 10.80 -24.50 6.71
CA ARG A 170 10.22 -23.93 7.94
C ARG A 170 8.99 -23.05 7.72
N GLN A 171 8.99 -22.26 6.65
CA GLN A 171 7.96 -21.27 6.32
C GLN A 171 7.65 -21.26 4.81
N PRO A 172 7.20 -22.39 4.21
CA PRO A 172 6.88 -22.44 2.78
C PRO A 172 5.77 -21.45 2.40
N ASP A 173 4.87 -21.15 3.34
CA ASP A 173 3.77 -20.19 3.20
C ASP A 173 4.21 -18.73 3.03
N ARG A 174 5.51 -18.44 3.19
CA ARG A 174 6.09 -17.10 3.09
C ARG A 174 6.80 -16.80 1.77
N TRP A 175 6.80 -17.75 0.85
CA TRP A 175 7.45 -17.62 -0.45
C TRP A 175 6.44 -17.32 -1.55
N LEU A 176 6.79 -16.36 -2.40
CA LEU A 176 6.09 -16.06 -3.63
C LEU A 176 7.04 -16.28 -4.81
N VAL A 177 6.50 -16.80 -5.91
CA VAL A 177 7.18 -16.82 -7.20
C VAL A 177 6.61 -15.74 -8.10
N TYR A 178 7.46 -15.18 -8.95
CA TYR A 178 7.05 -14.25 -9.99
C TYR A 178 6.92 -15.01 -11.29
N ARG A 179 5.82 -14.82 -12.01
CA ARG A 179 5.60 -15.40 -13.33
C ARG A 179 5.27 -14.33 -14.34
N THR A 180 5.74 -14.52 -15.57
CA THR A 180 5.23 -13.77 -16.71
C THR A 180 3.78 -14.17 -16.98
N THR A 181 3.05 -13.37 -17.75
CA THR A 181 1.70 -13.75 -18.22
C THR A 181 1.67 -15.04 -19.05
N GLY A 182 2.82 -15.49 -19.57
CA GLY A 182 3.00 -16.79 -20.23
C GLY A 182 3.21 -17.97 -19.26
N GLY A 183 3.27 -17.74 -17.94
CA GLY A 183 3.49 -18.76 -16.91
C GLY A 183 4.96 -19.06 -16.59
N GLU A 184 5.90 -18.49 -17.36
CA GLU A 184 7.32 -18.68 -17.15
C GLU A 184 7.80 -18.02 -15.85
N LEU A 185 8.60 -18.76 -15.06
CA LEU A 185 9.14 -18.28 -13.79
C LEU A 185 10.16 -17.15 -14.04
N TYR A 186 9.82 -15.97 -13.54
CA TYR A 186 10.55 -14.72 -13.69
C TYR A 186 11.43 -14.39 -12.47
N GLY A 187 11.09 -14.88 -11.28
CA GLY A 187 11.80 -14.56 -10.04
C GLY A 187 11.09 -15.08 -8.79
N CYS A 188 11.49 -14.60 -7.61
CA CYS A 188 10.85 -14.96 -6.34
C CYS A 188 11.08 -13.90 -5.25
N MET A 189 10.29 -13.98 -4.19
CA MET A 189 10.55 -13.29 -2.92
C MET A 189 10.12 -14.13 -1.71
N ALA A 190 10.66 -13.77 -0.55
CA ALA A 190 10.25 -14.30 0.74
C ALA A 190 10.05 -13.18 1.75
N GLN A 191 8.88 -13.15 2.39
CA GLN A 191 8.56 -12.28 3.52
C GLN A 191 8.39 -13.13 4.77
N LEU A 192 9.50 -13.37 5.48
CA LEU A 192 9.55 -14.25 6.63
C LEU A 192 8.85 -13.63 7.83
N ALA A 193 8.15 -14.46 8.60
CA ALA A 193 7.54 -14.09 9.86
C ALA A 193 8.51 -14.39 11.01
N LEU A 194 9.17 -13.35 11.53
CA LEU A 194 10.23 -13.54 12.53
C LEU A 194 9.66 -13.81 13.92
N GLU A 195 8.40 -13.47 14.20
CA GLU A 195 7.72 -13.88 15.44
C GLU A 195 7.50 -15.40 15.53
N ARG A 196 7.63 -16.12 14.40
CA ARG A 196 7.60 -17.59 14.31
C ARG A 196 9.00 -18.21 14.35
N ALA A 197 10.06 -17.41 14.33
CA ALA A 197 11.44 -17.90 14.30
C ALA A 197 11.90 -18.37 15.68
N THR A 198 12.65 -19.47 15.71
CA THR A 198 13.29 -20.00 16.91
C THR A 198 14.73 -19.51 17.04
N ALA A 199 15.37 -19.75 18.18
CA ALA A 199 16.79 -19.49 18.35
C ALA A 199 17.68 -20.30 17.40
N GLU A 200 17.25 -21.52 17.02
CA GLU A 200 17.94 -22.34 16.01
C GLU A 200 17.82 -21.71 14.62
N ASP A 201 16.63 -21.22 14.25
CA ASP A 201 16.43 -20.51 13.00
C ASP A 201 17.33 -19.26 12.91
N ALA A 202 17.45 -18.49 14.01
CA ALA A 202 18.34 -17.33 14.10
C ALA A 202 19.83 -17.72 14.04
N ALA A 203 20.21 -18.89 14.56
CA ALA A 203 21.58 -19.39 14.44
C ALA A 203 21.93 -19.80 12.99
N VAL A 204 20.94 -20.18 12.18
CA VAL A 204 21.11 -20.53 10.76
C VAL A 204 21.14 -19.28 9.87
N ASP A 205 20.27 -18.30 10.09
CA ASP A 205 20.18 -17.08 9.27
C ASP A 205 20.66 -15.83 10.03
N PRO A 206 21.85 -15.30 9.71
CA PRO A 206 22.37 -14.09 10.36
C PRO A 206 21.48 -12.86 10.14
N ALA A 207 20.67 -12.83 9.08
CA ALA A 207 19.71 -11.76 8.85
C ALA A 207 18.58 -11.77 9.90
N THR A 208 18.08 -12.96 10.23
CA THR A 208 17.07 -13.15 11.27
C THR A 208 17.63 -12.82 12.64
N ALA A 209 18.85 -13.25 12.95
CA ALA A 209 19.52 -12.89 14.19
C ALA A 209 19.64 -11.37 14.36
N ALA A 210 20.13 -10.69 13.32
CA ALA A 210 20.36 -9.24 13.36
C ALA A 210 19.04 -8.45 13.49
N ALA A 211 18.00 -8.84 12.75
CA ALA A 211 16.67 -8.22 12.86
C ALA A 211 16.04 -8.43 14.24
N LEU A 212 16.08 -9.65 14.80
CA LEU A 212 15.55 -9.93 16.14
C LEU A 212 16.32 -9.16 17.23
N ALA A 213 17.65 -9.10 17.15
CA ALA A 213 18.45 -8.31 18.07
C ALA A 213 18.09 -6.81 18.01
N HIS A 214 17.81 -6.28 16.81
CA HIS A 214 17.32 -4.91 16.66
C HIS A 214 15.95 -4.70 17.31
N VAL A 215 15.01 -5.64 17.14
CA VAL A 215 13.70 -5.60 17.79
C VAL A 215 13.86 -5.59 19.31
N ASP A 216 14.67 -6.49 19.87
CA ASP A 216 14.87 -6.61 21.32
C ASP A 216 15.48 -5.35 21.94
N ALA A 217 16.40 -4.69 21.22
CA ALA A 217 17.07 -3.49 21.69
C ALA A 217 16.19 -2.22 21.66
N ASN A 218 15.16 -2.18 20.80
CA ASN A 218 14.39 -0.96 20.54
C ASN A 218 12.93 -1.06 21.00
N ARG A 219 12.23 -2.11 20.59
CA ARG A 219 10.83 -2.36 20.98
C ARG A 219 10.53 -3.87 20.85
N PRO A 220 10.75 -4.66 21.90
CA PRO A 220 10.32 -6.05 21.95
C PRO A 220 8.83 -6.17 21.62
N ILE A 221 8.47 -7.23 20.89
CA ILE A 221 7.07 -7.48 20.53
C ILE A 221 6.28 -8.06 21.70
N ARG A 222 4.97 -7.76 21.72
CA ARG A 222 4.00 -8.33 22.66
C ARG A 222 3.35 -9.59 22.05
N PRO A 223 2.73 -10.46 22.87
CA PRO A 223 1.97 -11.60 22.36
C PRO A 223 0.97 -11.20 21.26
N GLY A 224 1.07 -11.88 20.12
CA GLY A 224 0.22 -11.67 18.93
C GLY A 224 0.58 -10.45 18.07
N GLU A 225 1.68 -9.74 18.35
CA GLU A 225 2.28 -8.80 17.40
C GLU A 225 3.18 -9.55 16.40
N ALA A 226 3.34 -9.01 15.19
CA ALA A 226 4.07 -9.65 14.10
C ALA A 226 5.29 -8.85 13.64
N ILE A 227 6.30 -9.56 13.11
CA ILE A 227 7.53 -9.03 12.55
C ILE A 227 7.71 -9.61 11.15
N SER A 228 7.71 -8.76 10.13
CA SER A 228 7.97 -9.17 8.75
C SER A 228 9.41 -8.86 8.35
N HIS A 229 10.05 -9.78 7.64
CA HIS A 229 11.35 -9.55 7.01
C HIS A 229 11.32 -10.00 5.56
N MET A 230 11.34 -9.05 4.62
CA MET A 230 11.65 -9.35 3.23
C MET A 230 13.13 -9.75 3.13
N ARG A 231 13.37 -11.04 3.31
CA ARG A 231 14.70 -11.64 3.39
C ARG A 231 15.29 -11.91 2.01
N TYR A 232 14.44 -12.26 1.05
CA TYR A 232 14.80 -12.52 -0.34
C TYR A 232 13.84 -11.78 -1.27
N TRP A 233 14.39 -11.19 -2.32
CA TRP A 233 13.66 -10.84 -3.54
C TRP A 233 14.67 -10.78 -4.68
N MET A 234 14.31 -11.34 -5.84
CA MET A 234 15.17 -11.33 -7.02
C MET A 234 14.40 -11.67 -8.30
N ALA A 235 14.80 -11.07 -9.40
CA ALA A 235 14.58 -11.60 -10.73
C ALA A 235 15.55 -12.76 -11.00
N ARG A 236 15.09 -13.76 -11.77
CA ARG A 236 15.86 -14.95 -12.13
C ARG A 236 17.20 -14.61 -12.79
N ASP A 237 17.22 -13.65 -13.70
CA ASP A 237 18.40 -13.37 -14.53
C ASP A 237 19.14 -12.10 -14.11
N THR A 238 18.41 -11.08 -13.62
CA THR A 238 18.96 -9.75 -13.33
C THR A 238 19.08 -9.46 -11.84
N TYR A 239 18.80 -10.44 -10.98
CA TYR A 239 18.84 -10.29 -9.53
C TYR A 239 18.00 -9.10 -9.03
N GLN A 240 18.57 -8.22 -8.21
CA GLN A 240 17.94 -7.03 -7.65
C GLN A 240 18.10 -5.77 -8.53
N ALA A 241 18.41 -5.92 -9.82
CA ALA A 241 18.39 -4.78 -10.73
C ALA A 241 16.99 -4.17 -10.85
N ILE A 242 16.93 -2.85 -11.08
CA ILE A 242 15.68 -2.11 -11.29
C ILE A 242 15.03 -2.57 -12.60
N THR A 243 14.11 -3.51 -12.46
CA THR A 243 13.33 -4.16 -13.53
C THR A 243 11.90 -4.33 -13.04
N VAL A 244 11.02 -4.95 -13.84
CA VAL A 244 9.63 -5.27 -13.44
C VAL A 244 9.56 -6.06 -12.13
N ALA A 245 10.63 -6.78 -11.73
CA ALA A 245 10.68 -7.45 -10.43
C ALA A 245 10.44 -6.47 -9.26
N VAL A 246 11.00 -5.25 -9.31
CA VAL A 246 10.82 -4.24 -8.23
C VAL A 246 9.34 -3.89 -8.07
N ASN A 247 8.62 -3.68 -9.18
CA ASN A 247 7.18 -3.36 -9.15
C ASN A 247 6.38 -4.47 -8.44
N VAL A 248 6.64 -5.72 -8.82
CA VAL A 248 5.94 -6.89 -8.26
C VAL A 248 6.32 -7.09 -6.80
N THR A 249 7.60 -6.94 -6.44
CA THR A 249 8.07 -6.97 -5.05
C THR A 249 7.38 -5.91 -4.20
N ALA A 250 7.42 -4.64 -4.63
CA ALA A 250 6.84 -3.53 -3.89
C ALA A 250 5.32 -3.67 -3.72
N SER A 251 4.60 -4.07 -4.77
CA SER A 251 3.15 -4.32 -4.71
C SER A 251 2.82 -5.39 -3.66
N ASN A 252 3.58 -6.49 -3.63
CA ASN A 252 3.38 -7.58 -2.67
C ASN A 252 3.85 -7.24 -1.25
N CYS A 253 4.82 -6.34 -1.09
CA CYS A 253 5.16 -5.76 0.20
C CYS A 253 4.00 -4.92 0.75
N VAL A 254 3.42 -4.01 -0.05
CA VAL A 254 2.28 -3.20 0.39
C VAL A 254 1.06 -4.06 0.70
N ILE A 255 0.79 -5.10 -0.09
CA ILE A 255 -0.25 -6.10 0.23
C ILE A 255 0.02 -6.68 1.62
N HIS A 256 1.23 -7.21 1.83
CA HIS A 256 1.59 -7.85 3.08
C HIS A 256 1.50 -6.90 4.28
N TRP A 257 2.00 -5.67 4.18
CA TRP A 257 1.94 -4.69 5.28
C TRP A 257 0.51 -4.27 5.61
N THR A 258 -0.35 -4.17 4.60
CA THR A 258 -1.76 -3.77 4.80
C THR A 258 -2.67 -4.91 5.22
N SER A 259 -2.29 -6.17 4.98
CA SER A 259 -3.09 -7.34 5.31
C SER A 259 -2.62 -8.08 6.57
N THR A 260 -1.39 -7.85 7.04
CA THR A 260 -0.86 -8.57 8.22
C THR A 260 -1.36 -7.93 9.51
N PRO A 261 -2.18 -8.64 10.31
CA PRO A 261 -2.71 -8.07 11.54
C PRO A 261 -1.59 -7.81 12.54
N ARG A 262 -1.68 -6.68 13.26
CA ARG A 262 -0.76 -6.32 14.35
C ARG A 262 0.73 -6.37 13.96
N LEU A 263 1.03 -6.06 12.71
CA LEU A 263 2.40 -5.88 12.24
C LEU A 263 3.04 -4.69 12.97
N VAL A 264 4.19 -4.91 13.59
CA VAL A 264 4.92 -3.86 14.33
C VAL A 264 6.20 -3.49 13.64
N TRP A 265 6.92 -4.46 13.10
CA TRP A 265 8.19 -4.25 12.44
C TRP A 265 8.15 -4.81 11.03
N SER A 266 8.71 -4.07 10.08
CA SER A 266 9.02 -4.58 8.75
C SER A 266 10.47 -4.29 8.43
N PHE A 267 11.20 -5.34 8.09
CA PHE A 267 12.58 -5.28 7.65
C PHE A 267 12.66 -5.63 6.17
N VAL A 268 13.55 -4.94 5.46
CA VAL A 268 13.77 -5.14 4.03
C VAL A 268 15.26 -5.29 3.77
N THR A 269 15.65 -6.40 3.14
CA THR A 269 17.04 -6.71 2.78
C THR A 269 17.36 -6.22 1.38
N MET A 270 18.49 -5.53 1.23
CA MET A 270 19.01 -5.07 -0.05
C MET A 270 20.48 -5.45 -0.22
N ALA A 271 20.82 -5.97 -1.40
CA ALA A 271 22.20 -6.25 -1.78
C ALA A 271 22.98 -4.98 -2.12
N ASN A 272 22.30 -3.92 -2.54
CA ASN A 272 22.87 -2.58 -2.75
C ASN A 272 22.03 -1.54 -2.00
N PRO A 273 22.24 -1.39 -0.68
CA PRO A 273 21.44 -0.49 0.14
C PRO A 273 21.68 0.98 -0.20
N GLU A 274 22.86 1.37 -0.67
CA GLU A 274 23.16 2.75 -1.05
C GLU A 274 22.35 3.19 -2.27
N LEU A 275 22.21 2.31 -3.27
CA LEU A 275 21.36 2.55 -4.43
C LEU A 275 19.89 2.75 -4.01
N MET A 276 19.40 1.93 -3.09
CA MET A 276 17.98 1.91 -2.70
C MET A 276 17.62 2.90 -1.59
N ALA A 277 18.60 3.56 -0.97
CA ALA A 277 18.35 4.45 0.17
C ALA A 277 17.36 5.58 -0.14
N PRO A 278 17.47 6.31 -1.27
CA PRO A 278 16.51 7.38 -1.59
C PRO A 278 15.07 6.89 -1.71
N HIS A 279 14.86 5.67 -2.21
CA HIS A 279 13.55 5.06 -2.29
C HIS A 279 12.98 4.72 -0.91
N PHE A 280 13.74 4.02 -0.08
CA PHE A 280 13.23 3.59 1.23
C PHE A 280 13.04 4.77 2.18
N GLU A 281 13.93 5.75 2.16
CA GLU A 281 13.79 6.97 2.97
C GLU A 281 12.52 7.74 2.64
N SER A 282 12.14 7.82 1.35
CA SER A 282 10.92 8.53 0.95
C SER A 282 9.63 7.82 1.35
N ILE A 283 9.70 6.52 1.65
CA ILE A 283 8.60 5.75 2.21
C ILE A 283 8.83 5.40 3.68
N HIS A 284 9.64 6.18 4.42
CA HIS A 284 9.88 6.02 5.86
C HIS A 284 10.38 4.63 6.29
N PHE A 285 11.08 3.93 5.41
CA PHE A 285 11.89 2.77 5.77
C PHE A 285 13.32 3.28 5.96
N HIS A 286 13.80 3.25 7.20
CA HIS A 286 15.07 3.86 7.57
C HIS A 286 16.20 2.85 7.47
N ARG A 287 17.39 3.27 7.03
CA ARG A 287 18.60 2.43 7.10
C ARG A 287 18.84 1.98 8.53
N THR A 288 19.09 0.69 8.71
CA THR A 288 19.33 0.06 10.01
C THR A 288 20.67 -0.68 10.00
N PRO A 289 21.81 0.02 10.07
CA PRO A 289 23.13 -0.64 10.04
C PRO A 289 23.32 -1.71 11.13
N ALA A 290 22.66 -1.57 12.28
CA ALA A 290 22.69 -2.57 13.35
C ALA A 290 22.02 -3.90 12.98
N ALA A 291 21.19 -3.93 11.93
CA ALA A 291 20.54 -5.12 11.39
C ALA A 291 21.18 -5.60 10.08
N ASP A 292 22.21 -4.91 9.57
CA ASP A 292 23.00 -5.36 8.42
C ASP A 292 23.70 -6.68 8.77
N PHE A 293 23.92 -7.51 7.75
CA PHE A 293 24.49 -8.85 7.95
C PHE A 293 25.34 -9.28 6.76
N THR A 294 26.07 -10.38 6.93
CA THR A 294 26.89 -10.97 5.86
C THR A 294 26.56 -12.45 5.76
N VAL A 295 26.45 -12.96 4.52
CA VAL A 295 26.37 -14.40 4.24
C VAL A 295 27.51 -14.77 3.29
N GLY A 296 28.40 -15.65 3.74
CA GLY A 296 29.65 -15.92 3.04
C GLY A 296 30.51 -14.65 3.01
N GLU A 297 30.82 -14.16 1.80
CA GLU A 297 31.59 -12.92 1.60
C GLU A 297 30.72 -11.72 1.21
N ARG A 298 29.39 -11.88 1.21
CA ARG A 298 28.46 -10.86 0.70
C ARG A 298 27.78 -10.10 1.83
N PRO A 299 28.01 -8.78 1.95
CA PRO A 299 27.26 -7.93 2.86
C PRO A 299 25.87 -7.60 2.28
N TYR A 300 24.91 -7.41 3.18
CA TYR A 300 23.56 -6.94 2.86
C TYR A 300 23.18 -5.81 3.80
N GLY A 301 22.57 -4.76 3.26
CA GLY A 301 22.00 -3.69 4.04
C GLY A 301 20.52 -3.93 4.35
N VAL A 302 20.09 -3.47 5.52
CA VAL A 302 18.72 -3.59 5.98
C VAL A 302 18.08 -2.22 6.18
N PHE A 303 16.82 -2.12 5.77
CA PHE A 303 15.94 -1.00 6.11
C PHE A 303 14.84 -1.50 7.03
N CYS A 304 14.40 -0.67 7.98
CA CYS A 304 13.29 -1.02 8.86
C CYS A 304 12.23 0.08 8.93
N HIS A 305 11.00 -0.35 9.18
CA HIS A 305 9.90 0.52 9.55
C HIS A 305 9.25 0.00 10.83
N ASN A 306 8.95 0.92 11.76
CA ASN A 306 8.27 0.65 13.01
C ASN A 306 6.82 1.14 12.93
N TRP A 307 5.92 0.23 12.60
CA TRP A 307 4.48 0.49 12.48
C TRP A 307 3.82 0.87 13.81
N ALA A 308 4.46 0.61 14.95
CA ALA A 308 3.95 1.10 16.23
C ALA A 308 4.29 2.58 16.48
N LEU A 309 5.34 3.11 15.86
CA LEU A 309 5.68 4.54 15.90
C LEU A 309 4.98 5.32 14.80
N MET A 310 4.92 4.77 13.59
CA MET A 310 4.21 5.34 12.46
C MET A 310 3.20 4.30 11.92
N PRO A 311 1.96 4.27 12.47
CA PRO A 311 0.95 3.35 11.99
C PRO A 311 0.66 3.51 10.49
N LEU A 312 0.13 2.46 9.88
CA LEU A 312 -0.14 2.39 8.45
C LEU A 312 -0.94 3.60 7.92
N THR A 313 -1.91 4.09 8.69
CA THR A 313 -2.71 5.27 8.32
C THR A 313 -1.85 6.54 8.23
N ALA A 314 -1.00 6.79 9.24
CA ALA A 314 -0.07 7.91 9.24
C ALA A 314 0.95 7.80 8.10
N TRP A 315 1.52 6.61 7.89
CA TRP A 315 2.42 6.31 6.77
C TRP A 315 1.78 6.59 5.41
N GLN A 316 0.52 6.18 5.22
CA GLN A 316 -0.25 6.45 4.00
C GLN A 316 -0.62 7.92 3.82
N ILE A 317 -0.67 8.73 4.88
CA ILE A 317 -0.95 10.17 4.80
C ILE A 317 0.33 10.93 4.42
N ASP A 318 1.42 10.69 5.13
CA ASP A 318 2.65 11.46 4.99
C ASP A 318 3.32 11.26 3.63
N THR A 319 3.40 10.00 3.18
CA THR A 319 3.92 9.66 1.83
C THR A 319 3.16 10.38 0.70
N ARG A 320 1.88 10.71 0.91
CA ARG A 320 1.09 11.51 -0.07
C ARG A 320 1.41 13.00 -0.01
N HIS A 321 1.54 13.58 1.18
CA HIS A 321 1.85 15.00 1.32
C HIS A 321 3.22 15.34 0.72
N ALA A 322 4.21 14.47 0.94
CA ALA A 322 5.53 14.59 0.34
C ALA A 322 5.46 14.60 -1.21
N ASP A 323 4.54 13.82 -1.80
CA ASP A 323 4.34 13.78 -3.25
C ASP A 323 3.67 15.07 -3.79
N ALA A 324 2.63 15.55 -3.11
CA ALA A 324 1.89 16.74 -3.52
C ALA A 324 2.67 18.07 -3.34
N GLY A 325 3.91 18.02 -2.84
CA GLY A 325 4.69 19.20 -2.49
C GLY A 325 4.04 20.06 -1.40
N LEU A 326 3.10 19.48 -0.66
CA LEU A 326 2.46 20.11 0.48
C LEU A 326 3.41 19.99 1.68
N PRO A 327 3.42 20.98 2.59
CA PRO A 327 4.13 20.80 3.86
C PRO A 327 3.64 19.49 4.49
N PRO A 328 4.50 18.76 5.24
CA PRO A 328 4.05 17.66 6.08
C PRO A 328 2.81 18.15 6.82
N GLY A 329 1.72 17.39 6.75
CA GLY A 329 0.44 17.80 7.33
C GLY A 329 0.71 18.40 8.70
N LEU A 330 0.25 19.64 8.93
CA LEU A 330 0.49 20.42 10.13
C LEU A 330 -0.14 19.73 11.34
N ASP A 331 0.50 18.66 11.77
CA ASP A 331 0.37 17.84 12.96
C ASP A 331 1.49 16.80 12.81
N ALA A 332 2.70 17.19 13.21
CA ALA A 332 3.77 16.24 13.42
C ALA A 332 3.20 15.06 14.22
N VAL A 333 3.20 13.88 13.61
CA VAL A 333 2.64 12.59 14.10
C VAL A 333 2.56 12.59 15.62
N GLN A 334 1.39 12.99 16.15
CA GLN A 334 1.14 12.76 17.56
C GLN A 334 1.03 11.23 17.70
N PRO A 335 1.73 10.61 18.65
CA PRO A 335 1.60 9.19 18.89
C PRO A 335 0.12 8.87 19.01
N ALA A 336 -0.34 7.88 18.24
CA ALA A 336 -1.75 7.48 18.20
C ALA A 336 -2.29 7.42 19.64
N VAL A 337 -3.34 8.19 19.92
CA VAL A 337 -3.90 8.26 21.27
C VAL A 337 -4.40 6.86 21.63
N VAL A 338 -3.69 6.20 22.53
CA VAL A 338 -4.11 4.90 23.07
C VAL A 338 -5.15 5.17 24.15
N LEU A 339 -6.42 5.12 23.77
CA LEU A 339 -7.52 5.19 24.73
C LEU A 339 -7.52 3.94 25.62
N THR A 340 -7.78 4.11 26.91
CA THR A 340 -8.10 2.98 27.79
C THR A 340 -9.42 2.36 27.34
N GLU A 341 -9.72 1.11 27.73
CA GLU A 341 -10.99 0.46 27.40
C GLU A 341 -12.21 1.28 27.86
N SER A 342 -12.11 1.93 29.03
CA SER A 342 -13.16 2.81 29.56
C SER A 342 -13.33 4.07 28.72
N ASP A 343 -12.24 4.72 28.33
CA ASP A 343 -12.28 5.95 27.52
C ASP A 343 -12.76 5.65 26.10
N PHE A 344 -12.33 4.52 25.55
CA PHE A 344 -12.78 4.00 24.27
C PHE A 344 -14.30 3.76 24.28
N THR A 345 -14.81 3.07 25.29
CA THR A 345 -16.25 2.80 25.44
C THR A 345 -17.05 4.10 25.55
N ALA A 346 -16.54 5.08 26.31
CA ALA A 346 -17.18 6.38 26.42
C ALA A 346 -17.20 7.13 25.09
N ALA A 347 -16.08 7.12 24.36
CA ALA A 347 -15.94 7.78 23.07
C ALA A 347 -16.85 7.16 22.00
N VAL A 348 -17.00 5.82 21.97
CA VAL A 348 -17.95 5.11 21.08
C VAL A 348 -19.40 5.50 21.39
N ARG A 349 -19.78 5.56 22.67
CA ARG A 349 -21.14 5.98 23.05
C ARG A 349 -21.43 7.42 22.64
N LEU A 350 -20.48 8.32 22.84
CA LEU A 350 -20.58 9.71 22.41
C LEU A 350 -20.69 9.80 20.88
N ALA A 351 -19.85 9.04 20.15
CA ALA A 351 -19.84 9.04 18.70
C ALA A 351 -21.16 8.52 18.10
N LEU A 352 -21.77 7.48 18.68
CA LEU A 352 -23.08 7.00 18.27
C LEU A 352 -24.18 8.05 18.55
N ARG A 353 -24.12 8.73 19.69
CA ARG A 353 -25.09 9.78 20.02
C ARG A 353 -25.03 10.96 19.05
N ASP A 354 -23.81 11.36 18.67
CA ASP A 354 -23.56 12.53 17.82
C ASP A 354 -23.40 12.15 16.34
N PHE A 355 -23.75 10.92 15.96
CA PHE A 355 -23.49 10.35 14.64
C PHE A 355 -24.06 11.21 13.49
N THR A 356 -25.24 11.80 13.64
CA THR A 356 -25.89 12.65 12.63
C THR A 356 -25.46 14.12 12.69
N ARG A 357 -24.54 14.48 13.60
CA ARG A 357 -24.06 15.84 13.86
C ARG A 357 -22.56 15.94 13.57
N PRO A 358 -22.17 16.15 12.31
CA PRO A 358 -20.75 16.21 11.92
C PRO A 358 -19.94 17.25 12.69
N ASP A 359 -20.59 18.34 13.10
CA ASP A 359 -20.00 19.41 13.92
C ASP A 359 -19.57 18.93 15.31
N LEU A 360 -20.36 18.06 15.94
CA LEU A 360 -20.06 17.51 17.27
C LEU A 360 -19.15 16.28 17.18
N LEU A 361 -19.29 15.51 16.10
CA LEU A 361 -18.48 14.32 15.87
C LEU A 361 -17.01 14.68 15.60
N ALA A 362 -16.74 15.88 15.07
CA ALA A 362 -15.40 16.41 14.82
C ALA A 362 -14.52 16.52 16.08
N ASP A 363 -15.13 16.64 17.27
CA ASP A 363 -14.42 16.73 18.55
C ASP A 363 -14.28 15.35 19.24
N ASN A 364 -14.71 14.27 18.59
CA ASN A 364 -14.70 12.95 19.20
C ASN A 364 -13.27 12.35 19.28
N PRO A 365 -12.84 11.84 20.45
CA PRO A 365 -11.51 11.24 20.62
C PRO A 365 -11.20 10.08 19.66
N LEU A 366 -12.21 9.40 19.12
CA LEU A 366 -12.03 8.32 18.15
C LEU A 366 -11.41 8.79 16.83
N LEU A 367 -11.54 10.06 16.46
CA LEU A 367 -10.90 10.63 15.27
C LEU A 367 -9.38 10.64 15.36
N ALA A 368 -8.84 10.68 16.59
CA ALA A 368 -7.41 10.59 16.85
C ALA A 368 -6.91 9.13 16.96
N THR A 369 -7.79 8.15 16.73
CA THR A 369 -7.46 6.72 16.77
C THR A 369 -7.36 6.13 15.36
N PRO A 370 -6.65 5.00 15.16
CA PRO A 370 -6.57 4.34 13.86
C PRO A 370 -7.89 3.80 13.30
N LEU A 371 -8.99 3.85 14.07
CA LEU A 371 -10.31 3.43 13.60
C LEU A 371 -10.85 4.35 12.51
N ALA A 372 -10.62 5.67 12.61
CA ALA A 372 -10.93 6.60 11.55
C ALA A 372 -9.74 6.63 10.57
N THR A 373 -9.81 5.85 9.48
CA THR A 373 -8.67 5.59 8.57
C THR A 373 -7.98 6.83 7.99
N ASP A 374 -8.67 7.96 7.96
CA ASP A 374 -8.16 9.26 7.51
C ASP A 374 -8.36 10.38 8.55
N GLY A 375 -8.76 10.04 9.79
CA GLY A 375 -9.04 11.01 10.86
C GLY A 375 -10.25 11.91 10.60
N THR A 376 -11.08 11.61 9.60
CA THR A 376 -12.24 12.44 9.23
C THR A 376 -13.54 11.94 9.82
N VAL A 377 -14.49 12.86 10.01
CA VAL A 377 -15.86 12.55 10.45
C VAL A 377 -16.54 11.51 9.53
N PRO A 378 -16.48 11.61 8.19
CA PRO A 378 -17.04 10.59 7.31
C PRO A 378 -16.48 9.18 7.52
N SER A 379 -15.16 9.03 7.73
CA SER A 379 -14.59 7.69 7.94
C SER A 379 -14.97 7.11 9.30
N LEU A 380 -15.07 7.92 10.35
CA LEU A 380 -15.59 7.48 11.64
C LEU A 380 -17.07 7.06 11.53
N GLN A 381 -17.89 7.80 10.76
CA GLN A 381 -19.28 7.42 10.49
C GLN A 381 -19.38 6.12 9.71
N GLU A 382 -18.53 5.90 8.71
CA GLU A 382 -18.47 4.66 7.95
C GLU A 382 -18.15 3.47 8.86
N VAL A 383 -17.11 3.59 9.69
CA VAL A 383 -16.68 2.54 10.63
C VAL A 383 -17.75 2.20 11.65
N LEU A 384 -18.43 3.21 12.21
CA LEU A 384 -19.53 2.98 13.16
C LEU A 384 -20.74 2.33 12.48
N ARG A 385 -21.06 2.75 11.25
CA ARG A 385 -22.15 2.16 10.47
C ARG A 385 -21.86 0.68 10.17
N ASP A 386 -20.65 0.36 9.73
CA ASP A 386 -20.23 -1.01 9.44
C ASP A 386 -20.22 -1.88 10.70
N ALA A 387 -19.73 -1.34 11.83
CA ALA A 387 -19.72 -2.05 13.11
C ALA A 387 -21.14 -2.35 13.60
N VAL A 388 -22.08 -1.41 13.47
CA VAL A 388 -23.50 -1.65 13.81
C VAL A 388 -24.10 -2.67 12.85
N ALA A 389 -23.87 -2.54 11.54
CA ALA A 389 -24.39 -3.44 10.52
C ALA A 389 -23.90 -4.89 10.71
N ALA A 390 -22.67 -5.09 11.20
CA ALA A 390 -22.12 -6.41 11.49
C ALA A 390 -22.94 -7.18 12.55
N LEU A 391 -23.61 -6.50 13.48
CA LEU A 391 -24.49 -7.14 14.48
C LEU A 391 -25.69 -7.85 13.84
N ASN A 392 -26.10 -7.45 12.63
CA ASN A 392 -27.20 -8.09 11.93
C ASN A 392 -26.82 -9.44 11.30
N GLN A 393 -25.52 -9.79 11.27
CA GLN A 393 -25.04 -11.07 10.74
C GLN A 393 -25.35 -12.25 11.68
N ASN A 394 -25.57 -11.99 12.98
CA ASN A 394 -25.92 -13.01 13.97
C ASN A 394 -27.40 -12.86 14.39
N PRO A 395 -28.24 -13.90 14.21
CA PRO A 395 -29.65 -13.84 14.59
C PRO A 395 -29.91 -13.47 16.06
N LYS A 396 -28.97 -13.77 16.96
CA LYS A 396 -29.07 -13.43 18.39
C LYS A 396 -28.92 -11.93 18.67
N ASP A 397 -28.22 -11.21 17.80
CA ASP A 397 -27.88 -9.80 17.97
C ASP A 397 -28.78 -8.87 17.13
N ALA A 398 -29.69 -9.43 16.34
CA ALA A 398 -30.63 -8.70 15.48
C ALA A 398 -31.49 -7.66 16.24
N ARG A 399 -31.82 -7.93 17.51
CA ARG A 399 -32.54 -6.96 18.37
C ARG A 399 -31.66 -5.77 18.76
N LEU A 400 -30.36 -6.01 19.01
CA LEU A 400 -29.39 -4.95 19.32
C LEU A 400 -29.09 -4.11 18.07
N TYR A 401 -28.96 -4.75 16.91
CA TYR A 401 -28.85 -4.06 15.62
C TYR A 401 -30.00 -3.06 15.41
N ARG A 402 -31.26 -3.53 15.49
CA ARG A 402 -32.43 -2.66 15.29
C ARG A 402 -32.46 -1.49 16.28
N ALA A 403 -32.12 -1.75 17.53
CA ALA A 403 -32.06 -0.71 18.55
C ALA A 403 -31.01 0.36 18.21
N LEU A 404 -29.79 -0.04 17.86
CA LEU A 404 -28.72 0.92 17.54
C LEU A 404 -28.95 1.64 16.21
N TRP A 405 -29.40 0.92 15.18
CA TRP A 405 -29.63 1.47 13.84
C TRP A 405 -30.69 2.57 13.86
N HIS A 406 -31.87 2.27 14.41
CA HIS A 406 -33.00 3.21 14.44
C HIS A 406 -32.89 4.27 15.54
N THR A 407 -31.94 4.16 16.48
CA THR A 407 -31.72 5.20 17.49
C THR A 407 -30.65 6.20 17.06
N TYR A 408 -29.61 5.75 16.35
CA TYR A 408 -28.40 6.55 16.14
C TYR A 408 -27.98 6.70 14.67
N ILE A 409 -28.18 5.68 13.83
CA ILE A 409 -27.65 5.67 12.45
C ILE A 409 -28.66 6.26 11.46
N GLU A 410 -29.89 5.76 11.51
CA GLU A 410 -31.05 6.27 10.77
C GLU A 410 -32.21 6.45 11.76
N PRO A 411 -32.15 7.50 12.61
CA PRO A 411 -33.27 7.85 13.46
C PRO A 411 -34.48 8.22 12.60
N GLU A 412 -35.65 7.67 12.96
CA GLU A 412 -36.94 7.97 12.30
C GLU A 412 -37.37 9.43 12.44
#